data_AF-A0A7S3B8S9-F1
#
_entry.id   AF-A0A7S3B8S9-F1
#
_cell.length_a   1.000
_cell.length_b   1.000
_cell.length_c   1.000
_cell.angle_alpha   90.00
_cell.angle_beta   90.00
_cell.angle_gamma   90.00
#
_symmetry.space_group_name_H-M   'P 1'
#
loop_
_entity.id
_entity.type
_entity.pdbx_description
1 polymer ?
#
loop_
_entity_poly.entity_id
_entity_poly.type
_entity_poly.pdbx_seq_one_letter_code
_entity_poly.pdbx_strand_id
1 'polypeptide(L)'
;MEDRLRAAAVEARARLVQFVAAKTKPDLEHVMVSVLRSFDAKLPDKISKVMFDNRSAASSFNRSLRMRLVEEYKACISACISACISGDGSSGDGSSDAPSGPLTNPGLSPHRQFEAIQRRFREIIGRFAAECRGGPLAWQPFMKLQEHLRMEQLEAREKLFRADLLDGNALPGVSELLKDARALALSLGGEASPSWLVKLAQSQEA
;
A
#
# COMPACT_ATOMS: atom_id res chain seq x y z
N MET A 1 15.75 9.90 -3.99
CA MET A 1 15.04 11.17 -3.76
C MET A 1 16.03 12.24 -3.34
N GLU A 2 16.89 11.91 -2.38
CA GLU A 2 18.02 12.77 -1.98
C GLU A 2 18.91 13.17 -3.15
N ASP A 3 19.30 12.24 -4.04
CA ASP A 3 20.12 12.58 -5.22
C ASP A 3 19.43 13.57 -6.16
N ARG A 4 18.09 13.46 -6.29
CA ARG A 4 17.30 14.41 -7.08
C ARG A 4 17.24 15.79 -6.42
N LEU A 5 17.15 15.84 -5.09
CA LEU A 5 17.20 17.10 -4.34
C LEU A 5 18.59 17.73 -4.41
N ARG A 6 19.66 16.93 -4.33
CA ARG A 6 21.04 17.38 -4.51
C ARG A 6 21.28 17.90 -5.94
N ALA A 7 20.82 17.18 -6.96
CA ALA A 7 20.92 17.63 -8.35
C ALA A 7 20.14 18.94 -8.59
N ALA A 8 18.91 19.04 -8.08
CA ALA A 8 18.12 20.26 -8.14
C ALA A 8 18.78 21.43 -7.38
N ALA A 9 19.45 21.15 -6.27
CA ALA A 9 20.19 22.14 -5.53
C ALA A 9 21.41 22.67 -6.29
N VAL A 10 22.15 21.78 -6.98
CA VAL A 10 23.26 22.16 -7.87
C VAL A 10 22.75 23.05 -9.00
N GLU A 11 21.64 22.67 -9.64
CA GLU A 11 21.03 23.46 -10.71
C GLU A 11 20.52 24.83 -10.19
N ALA A 12 19.90 24.87 -9.02
CA ALA A 12 19.46 26.12 -8.39
C ALA A 12 20.64 27.03 -8.04
N ARG A 13 21.75 26.46 -7.55
CA ARG A 13 22.99 27.18 -7.29
C ARG A 13 23.58 27.76 -8.58
N ALA A 14 23.62 27.00 -9.66
CA ALA A 14 24.10 27.46 -10.96
C ALA A 14 23.27 28.64 -11.49
N ARG A 15 21.93 28.56 -11.38
CA ARG A 15 21.03 29.67 -11.73
C ARG A 15 21.27 30.91 -10.87
N LEU A 16 21.50 30.73 -9.56
CA LEU A 16 21.82 31.82 -8.65
C LEU A 16 23.15 32.49 -9.02
N VAL A 17 24.18 31.71 -9.35
CA VAL A 17 25.48 32.24 -9.82
C VAL A 17 25.29 33.08 -11.09
N GLN A 18 24.57 32.57 -12.10
CA GLN A 18 24.31 33.31 -13.33
C GLN A 18 23.54 34.62 -13.08
N PHE A 19 22.49 34.56 -12.24
CA PHE A 19 21.67 35.72 -11.90
C PHE A 19 22.48 36.80 -11.16
N VAL A 20 23.30 36.39 -10.19
CA VAL A 20 24.11 37.32 -9.41
C VAL A 20 25.22 37.88 -10.29
N ALA A 21 25.95 37.07 -11.05
CA ALA A 21 27.01 37.52 -11.95
C ALA A 21 26.51 38.57 -12.96
N ALA A 22 25.30 38.40 -13.52
CA ALA A 22 24.69 39.37 -14.43
C ALA A 22 24.38 40.73 -13.79
N LYS A 23 24.31 40.81 -12.45
CA LYS A 23 23.95 42.02 -11.68
C LYS A 23 25.10 42.59 -10.85
N THR A 24 26.23 41.89 -10.78
CA THR A 24 27.34 42.26 -9.89
C THR A 24 28.43 42.94 -10.70
N LYS A 25 28.78 44.17 -10.31
CA LYS A 25 29.96 44.86 -10.82
C LYS A 25 31.24 44.33 -10.12
N PRO A 26 32.44 44.51 -10.68
CA PRO A 26 33.69 43.94 -10.12
C PRO A 26 33.98 44.35 -8.67
N ASP A 27 33.53 45.53 -8.25
CA ASP A 27 33.63 46.07 -6.89
C ASP A 27 32.69 45.38 -5.88
N LEU A 28 31.73 44.58 -6.35
CA LEU A 28 30.70 43.91 -5.55
C LEU A 28 30.89 42.38 -5.46
N GLU A 29 32.04 41.84 -5.85
CA GLU A 29 32.33 40.39 -5.75
C GLU A 29 32.13 39.82 -4.33
N HIS A 30 32.44 40.60 -3.30
CA HIS A 30 32.21 40.24 -1.91
C HIS A 30 30.71 40.01 -1.59
N VAL A 31 29.80 40.74 -2.24
CA VAL A 31 28.35 40.55 -2.13
C VAL A 31 27.94 39.23 -2.77
N MET A 32 28.48 38.91 -3.94
CA MET A 32 28.25 37.63 -4.61
C MET A 32 28.69 36.46 -3.72
N VAL A 33 29.91 36.52 -3.16
CA VAL A 33 30.43 35.48 -2.25
C VAL A 33 29.53 35.33 -1.02
N SER A 34 29.05 36.45 -0.44
CA SER A 34 28.16 36.43 0.73
C SER A 34 26.80 35.77 0.42
N VAL A 35 26.18 36.12 -0.71
CA VAL A 35 24.89 35.54 -1.14
C VAL A 35 25.02 34.04 -1.39
N LEU A 36 26.06 33.61 -2.10
CA LEU A 36 26.29 32.19 -2.39
C LEU A 36 26.59 31.40 -1.10
N ARG A 37 27.41 31.93 -0.18
CA ARG A 37 27.65 31.29 1.13
C ARG A 37 26.37 31.16 1.94
N SER A 38 25.51 32.18 1.94
CA SER A 38 24.22 32.13 2.65
C SER A 38 23.28 31.08 2.06
N PHE A 39 23.27 30.92 0.73
CA PHE A 39 22.52 29.87 0.05
C PHE A 39 23.05 28.48 0.43
N ASP A 40 24.35 28.27 0.30
CA ASP A 40 25.02 26.99 0.58
C ASP A 40 24.81 26.58 2.06
N ALA A 41 24.88 27.53 2.99
CA ALA A 41 24.65 27.28 4.42
C ALA A 41 23.21 26.83 4.75
N LYS A 42 22.21 27.34 4.03
CA LYS A 42 20.78 27.01 4.26
C LYS A 42 20.32 25.76 3.53
N LEU A 43 21.11 25.27 2.59
CA LEU A 43 20.72 24.18 1.70
C LEU A 43 20.51 22.84 2.45
N PRO A 44 21.40 22.40 3.37
CA PRO A 44 21.21 21.16 4.12
C PRO A 44 19.91 21.14 4.92
N ASP A 45 19.58 22.26 5.59
CA ASP A 45 18.35 22.38 6.37
C ASP A 45 17.10 22.31 5.49
N LYS A 46 17.13 22.96 4.32
CA LYS A 46 16.02 22.89 3.37
C LYS A 46 15.82 21.49 2.82
N ILE A 47 16.90 20.79 2.46
CA ILE A 47 16.84 19.40 1.98
C ILE A 47 16.25 18.50 3.08
N SER A 48 16.75 18.63 4.31
CA SER A 48 16.29 17.87 5.47
C SER A 48 14.82 18.10 5.75
N LYS A 49 14.37 19.36 5.72
CA LYS A 49 12.96 19.74 5.89
C LYS A 49 12.07 19.12 4.80
N VAL A 50 12.45 19.23 3.53
CA VAL A 50 11.68 18.66 2.42
C VAL A 50 11.60 17.13 2.51
N MET A 51 12.69 16.46 2.94
CA MET A 51 12.68 15.01 3.17
C MET A 51 11.75 14.63 4.32
N PHE A 52 11.78 15.38 5.42
CA PHE A 52 10.89 15.18 6.56
C PHE A 52 9.41 15.37 6.19
N ASP A 53 9.09 16.47 5.51
CA ASP A 53 7.72 16.79 5.09
C ASP A 53 7.17 15.71 4.14
N ASN A 54 7.97 15.25 3.17
CA ASN A 54 7.59 14.16 2.27
C ASN A 54 7.36 12.84 3.02
N ARG A 55 8.22 12.50 3.99
CA ARG A 55 8.07 11.30 4.81
C ARG A 55 6.79 11.36 5.64
N SER A 56 6.52 12.51 6.26
CA SER A 56 5.32 12.75 7.05
C SER A 56 4.05 12.65 6.19
N ALA A 57 4.05 13.28 5.02
CA ALA A 57 2.94 13.22 4.08
C ALA A 57 2.67 11.80 3.58
N ALA A 58 3.72 11.03 3.24
CA ALA A 58 3.59 9.64 2.84
C ALA A 58 3.03 8.75 3.98
N SER A 59 3.52 8.95 5.20
CA SER A 59 3.04 8.22 6.39
C SER A 59 1.54 8.49 6.65
N SER A 60 1.14 9.77 6.63
CA SER A 60 -0.24 10.18 6.80
C SER A 60 -1.15 9.59 5.72
N PHE A 61 -0.73 9.69 4.45
CA PHE A 61 -1.47 9.11 3.33
C PHE A 61 -1.62 7.59 3.47
N ASN A 62 -0.54 6.87 3.76
CA ASN A 62 -0.57 5.41 3.90
C ASN A 62 -1.43 4.96 5.08
N ARG A 63 -1.48 5.73 6.17
CA ARG A 63 -2.40 5.49 7.29
C ARG A 63 -3.84 5.59 6.83
N SER A 64 -4.21 6.65 6.12
CA SER A 64 -5.58 6.86 5.61
C SER A 64 -5.96 5.81 4.58
N LEU A 65 -5.05 5.46 3.66
CA LEU A 65 -5.22 4.37 2.70
C LEU A 65 -5.51 3.05 3.41
N ARG A 66 -4.69 2.70 4.42
CA ARG A 66 -4.88 1.48 5.22
C ARG A 66 -6.25 1.44 5.88
N MET A 67 -6.66 2.50 6.57
CA MET A 67 -7.95 2.53 7.26
C MET A 67 -9.11 2.34 6.28
N ARG A 68 -9.09 3.05 5.15
CA ARG A 68 -10.10 2.89 4.09
C ARG A 68 -10.16 1.45 3.56
N LEU A 69 -9.02 0.85 3.25
CA LEU A 69 -8.98 -0.51 2.73
C LEU A 69 -9.47 -1.55 3.76
N VAL A 70 -9.15 -1.38 5.04
CA VAL A 70 -9.69 -2.24 6.12
C VAL A 70 -11.21 -2.10 6.21
N GLU A 71 -11.76 -0.89 6.16
CA GLU A 71 -13.21 -0.71 6.20
C GLU A 71 -13.92 -1.31 4.96
N GLU A 72 -13.34 -1.13 3.77
CA GLU A 72 -13.84 -1.80 2.56
C GLU A 72 -13.82 -3.34 2.70
N TYR A 73 -12.81 -3.87 3.39
CA TYR A 73 -12.71 -5.31 3.64
C TYR A 73 -13.78 -5.80 4.61
N LYS A 74 -13.97 -5.09 5.73
CA LYS A 74 -15.02 -5.37 6.71
C LYS A 74 -16.40 -5.33 6.11
N ALA A 75 -16.67 -4.36 5.24
CA ALA A 75 -17.92 -4.25 4.51
C ALA A 75 -18.14 -5.48 3.60
N CYS A 76 -17.10 -5.93 2.90
CA CYS A 76 -17.15 -7.14 2.08
C CYS A 76 -17.41 -8.39 2.92
N ILE A 77 -16.71 -8.57 4.05
CA ILE A 77 -16.94 -9.69 4.97
C ILE A 77 -18.39 -9.67 5.48
N SER A 78 -18.86 -8.51 5.92
CA SER A 78 -20.24 -8.35 6.43
C SER A 78 -21.26 -8.72 5.36
N ALA A 79 -21.07 -8.27 4.12
CA ALA A 79 -21.94 -8.63 3.00
C ALA A 79 -21.94 -10.14 2.71
N CYS A 80 -20.77 -10.80 2.75
CA CYS A 80 -20.66 -12.25 2.57
C CYS A 80 -21.41 -13.01 3.67
N ILE A 81 -21.26 -12.60 4.93
CA ILE A 81 -21.91 -13.24 6.07
C ILE A 81 -23.42 -12.98 6.07
N SER A 82 -23.87 -11.76 5.74
CA SER A 82 -25.30 -11.44 5.71
C SER A 82 -26.06 -12.20 4.61
N ALA A 83 -25.42 -12.49 3.48
CA ALA A 83 -26.00 -13.33 2.43
C ALA A 83 -26.31 -14.78 2.88
N CYS A 84 -25.73 -15.22 4.00
CA CYS A 84 -26.00 -16.51 4.64
C CYS A 84 -27.31 -16.53 5.44
N ILE A 85 -27.67 -15.41 6.10
CA ILE A 85 -28.80 -15.35 7.04
C ILE A 85 -30.15 -15.25 6.30
N SER A 86 -30.14 -14.75 5.08
CA SER A 86 -31.36 -14.58 4.25
C SER A 86 -31.62 -15.74 3.27
N GLY A 87 -30.74 -16.74 3.20
CA GLY A 87 -30.87 -17.90 2.33
C GLY A 87 -31.63 -19.04 3.00
N ASP A 88 -32.96 -18.98 2.95
CA ASP A 88 -33.81 -20.12 3.33
C ASP A 88 -33.59 -21.29 2.34
N GLY A 89 -33.57 -22.50 2.87
CA GLY A 89 -32.98 -23.68 2.23
C GLY A 89 -33.66 -24.11 0.93
N SER A 90 -32.99 -23.92 -0.20
CA SER A 90 -33.38 -24.56 -1.46
C SER A 90 -32.17 -25.18 -2.16
N SER A 91 -32.03 -26.49 -1.97
CA SER A 91 -31.15 -27.35 -2.77
C SER A 91 -31.64 -27.36 -4.22
N GLY A 92 -30.89 -26.72 -5.12
CA GLY A 92 -31.17 -26.70 -6.55
C GLY A 92 -29.91 -27.02 -7.35
N ASP A 93 -29.89 -28.22 -7.93
CA ASP A 93 -28.89 -28.72 -8.87
C ASP A 93 -28.98 -27.93 -10.20
N GLY A 94 -27.86 -27.56 -10.83
CA GLY A 94 -27.93 -26.83 -12.11
C GLY A 94 -26.64 -26.21 -12.68
N SER A 95 -25.99 -26.99 -13.53
CA SER A 95 -25.07 -26.70 -14.65
C SER A 95 -24.82 -25.24 -15.14
N SER A 96 -23.52 -24.95 -15.33
CA SER A 96 -22.79 -24.25 -16.42
C SER A 96 -23.35 -23.02 -17.18
N ASP A 97 -22.44 -22.05 -17.36
CA ASP A 97 -22.28 -21.01 -18.41
C ASP A 97 -22.79 -19.55 -18.23
N ALA A 98 -21.80 -18.64 -18.34
CA ALA A 98 -21.82 -17.22 -18.77
C ALA A 98 -21.96 -16.06 -17.73
N PRO A 99 -21.39 -14.85 -18.03
CA PRO A 99 -20.79 -13.95 -17.02
C PRO A 99 -21.45 -12.56 -16.84
N SER A 100 -21.01 -11.85 -15.77
CA SER A 100 -21.08 -10.39 -15.52
C SER A 100 -22.39 -9.79 -14.98
N GLY A 101 -22.43 -9.52 -13.66
CA GLY A 101 -23.43 -8.72 -12.95
C GLY A 101 -23.14 -8.67 -11.43
N PRO A 102 -23.61 -7.67 -10.67
CA PRO A 102 -23.18 -7.44 -9.28
C PRO A 102 -23.53 -8.65 -8.41
N LEU A 103 -22.51 -9.17 -7.70
CA LEU A 103 -22.54 -10.42 -6.94
C LEU A 103 -23.54 -10.35 -5.77
N THR A 104 -24.82 -10.53 -6.05
CA THR A 104 -25.85 -10.91 -5.08
C THR A 104 -26.36 -12.30 -5.43
N ASN A 105 -25.55 -13.31 -5.10
CA ASN A 105 -25.98 -14.72 -5.15
C ASN A 105 -26.39 -15.14 -3.73
N PRO A 106 -27.70 -15.23 -3.42
CA PRO A 106 -28.17 -15.80 -2.17
C PRO A 106 -27.86 -17.31 -2.16
N GLY A 107 -27.24 -17.82 -1.09
CA GLY A 107 -27.02 -19.28 -0.91
C GLY A 107 -25.60 -19.80 -1.17
N LEU A 108 -24.56 -18.95 -1.19
CA LEU A 108 -23.18 -19.44 -1.24
C LEU A 108 -22.83 -20.24 0.03
N SER A 109 -22.26 -21.43 -0.11
CA SER A 109 -21.78 -22.21 1.03
C SER A 109 -20.73 -21.43 1.84
N PRO A 110 -20.57 -21.69 3.15
CA PRO A 110 -19.54 -21.03 3.99
C PRO A 110 -18.14 -21.07 3.35
N HIS A 111 -17.80 -22.17 2.68
CA HIS A 111 -16.57 -22.33 1.90
C HIS A 111 -16.46 -21.33 0.75
N ARG A 112 -17.49 -21.20 -0.10
CA ARG A 112 -17.48 -20.23 -1.22
C ARG A 112 -17.43 -18.78 -0.74
N GLN A 113 -18.08 -18.47 0.37
CA GLN A 113 -18.00 -17.15 0.99
C GLN A 113 -16.59 -16.85 1.48
N PHE A 114 -15.96 -17.83 2.14
CA PHE A 114 -14.60 -17.68 2.63
C PHE A 114 -13.57 -17.58 1.49
N GLU A 115 -13.76 -18.31 0.38
CA GLU A 115 -12.97 -18.12 -0.85
C GLU A 115 -13.08 -16.69 -1.40
N ALA A 116 -14.28 -16.10 -1.37
CA ALA A 116 -14.49 -14.72 -1.81
C ALA A 116 -13.76 -13.72 -0.88
N ILE A 117 -13.80 -13.95 0.42
CA ILE A 117 -13.06 -13.17 1.43
C ILE A 117 -11.55 -13.25 1.16
N GLN A 118 -11.01 -14.44 0.88
CA GLN A 118 -9.59 -14.64 0.53
C GLN A 118 -9.21 -13.98 -0.81
N ARG A 119 -10.11 -13.99 -1.80
CA ARG A 119 -9.90 -13.27 -3.06
C ARG A 119 -9.81 -11.77 -2.82
N ARG A 120 -10.73 -11.23 -2.01
CA ARG A 120 -10.76 -9.81 -1.67
C ARG A 120 -9.51 -9.37 -0.92
N PHE A 121 -8.96 -10.22 -0.05
CA PHE A 121 -7.66 -9.97 0.60
C PHE A 121 -6.56 -9.71 -0.44
N ARG A 122 -6.42 -10.57 -1.45
CA ARG A 122 -5.41 -10.40 -2.51
C ARG A 122 -5.60 -9.10 -3.31
N GLU A 123 -6.85 -8.75 -3.63
CA GLU A 123 -7.16 -7.49 -4.32
C GLU A 123 -6.76 -6.26 -3.50
N ILE A 124 -7.03 -6.27 -2.19
CA ILE A 124 -6.67 -5.17 -1.29
C ILE A 124 -5.15 -5.02 -1.16
N ILE A 125 -4.43 -6.14 -1.07
CA ILE A 125 -2.96 -6.15 -1.04
C ILE A 125 -2.40 -5.51 -2.33
N GLY A 126 -2.94 -5.87 -3.50
CA GLY A 126 -2.56 -5.27 -4.77
C GLY A 126 -2.86 -3.77 -4.85
N ARG A 127 -4.05 -3.35 -4.40
CA ARG A 127 -4.42 -1.93 -4.35
C ARG A 127 -3.53 -1.13 -3.41
N PHE A 128 -3.19 -1.67 -2.24
CA PHE A 128 -2.25 -1.00 -1.34
C PHE A 128 -0.89 -0.81 -2.02
N ALA A 129 -0.35 -1.87 -2.65
CA ALA A 129 0.94 -1.81 -3.31
C ALA A 129 0.97 -0.77 -4.45
N ALA A 130 -0.13 -0.62 -5.18
CA ALA A 130 -0.29 0.34 -6.28
C ALA A 130 -0.50 1.78 -5.79
N GLU A 131 -1.32 1.99 -4.76
CA GLU A 131 -1.73 3.34 -4.30
C GLU A 131 -0.76 3.94 -3.27
N CYS A 132 0.05 3.14 -2.58
CA CYS A 132 0.88 3.62 -1.48
C CYS A 132 1.92 4.66 -1.89
N ARG A 133 2.33 5.49 -0.92
CA ARG A 133 3.32 6.56 -1.11
C ARG A 133 4.57 6.32 -0.29
N GLY A 134 5.67 6.91 -0.72
CA GLY A 134 6.96 6.82 -0.03
C GLY A 134 7.78 5.56 -0.35
N GLY A 135 7.32 4.75 -1.32
CA GLY A 135 8.05 3.56 -1.80
C GLY A 135 8.40 2.61 -0.66
N PRO A 136 9.68 2.31 -0.40
CA PRO A 136 10.11 1.44 0.72
C PRO A 136 9.52 1.82 2.09
N LEU A 137 9.22 3.10 2.32
CA LEU A 137 8.61 3.57 3.58
C LEU A 137 7.17 3.05 3.77
N ALA A 138 6.53 2.54 2.72
CA ALA A 138 5.21 1.93 2.77
C ALA A 138 5.24 0.50 3.35
N TRP A 139 6.41 -0.12 3.52
CA TRP A 139 6.53 -1.50 4.00
C TRP A 139 5.95 -1.70 5.41
N GLN A 140 6.27 -0.82 6.36
CA GLN A 140 5.73 -0.91 7.72
C GLN A 140 4.20 -0.72 7.75
N PRO A 141 3.63 0.30 7.08
CA PRO A 141 2.18 0.39 6.88
C PRO A 141 1.54 -0.84 6.21
N PHE A 142 2.22 -1.44 5.23
CA PHE A 142 1.77 -2.67 4.57
C PHE A 142 1.66 -3.84 5.55
N MET A 143 2.70 -4.08 6.36
CA MET A 143 2.66 -5.16 7.37
C MET A 143 1.49 -4.99 8.34
N LYS A 144 1.23 -3.74 8.78
CA LYS A 144 0.08 -3.43 9.63
C LYS A 144 -1.27 -3.62 8.94
N LEU A 145 -1.36 -3.36 7.62
CA LEU A 145 -2.56 -3.65 6.84
C LEU A 145 -2.80 -5.16 6.81
N GLN A 146 -1.78 -5.92 6.42
CA GLN A 146 -1.87 -7.37 6.26
C GLN A 146 -2.31 -8.07 7.55
N GLU A 147 -1.73 -7.67 8.69
CA GLU A 147 -2.11 -8.19 10.00
C GLU A 147 -3.57 -7.90 10.34
N HIS A 148 -4.02 -6.65 10.13
CA HIS A 148 -5.42 -6.28 10.36
C HIS A 148 -6.36 -7.12 9.48
N LEU A 149 -6.10 -7.24 8.18
CA LEU A 149 -6.95 -8.02 7.29
C LEU A 149 -6.99 -9.51 7.67
N ARG A 150 -5.88 -10.06 8.17
CA ARG A 150 -5.84 -11.44 8.67
C ARG A 150 -6.66 -11.63 9.93
N MET A 151 -6.65 -10.66 10.86
CA MET A 151 -7.51 -10.71 12.03
C MET A 151 -9.00 -10.71 11.63
N GLU A 152 -9.38 -9.87 10.67
CA GLU A 152 -10.75 -9.87 10.14
C GLU A 152 -11.10 -11.21 9.44
N GLN A 153 -10.14 -11.85 8.75
CA GLN A 153 -10.33 -13.20 8.19
C GLN A 153 -10.55 -14.26 9.26
N LEU A 154 -9.81 -14.20 10.37
CA LEU A 154 -9.98 -15.13 11.49
C LEU A 154 -11.38 -15.01 12.08
N GLU A 155 -11.82 -13.78 12.36
CA GLU A 155 -13.17 -13.54 12.88
C GLU A 155 -14.26 -13.99 11.90
N ALA A 156 -14.06 -13.75 10.60
CA ALA A 156 -15.00 -14.21 9.57
C ALA A 156 -15.07 -15.74 9.50
N ARG A 157 -13.92 -16.42 9.60
CA ARG A 157 -13.86 -17.88 9.63
C ARG A 157 -14.62 -18.45 10.83
N GLU A 158 -14.40 -17.89 12.02
CA GLU A 158 -15.11 -18.32 13.23
C GLU A 158 -16.63 -18.13 13.12
N LYS A 159 -17.07 -17.02 12.49
CA LYS A 159 -18.51 -16.75 12.27
C LYS A 159 -19.12 -17.71 11.24
N LEU A 160 -18.44 -17.96 10.14
CA LEU A 160 -18.95 -18.79 9.04
C LEU A 160 -18.93 -20.29 9.36
N PHE A 161 -17.93 -20.75 10.11
CA PHE A 161 -17.68 -22.16 10.38
C PHE A 161 -17.88 -22.51 11.86
N ARG A 162 -18.77 -21.79 12.56
CA ARG A 162 -18.99 -22.01 14.00
C ARG A 162 -19.44 -23.44 14.31
N ALA A 163 -20.29 -24.03 13.47
CA ALA A 163 -20.74 -25.41 13.62
C ALA A 163 -19.57 -26.40 13.45
N ASP A 164 -18.83 -26.27 12.35
CA ASP A 164 -17.64 -27.09 12.08
C ASP A 164 -16.58 -26.99 13.18
N LEU A 165 -16.40 -25.80 13.76
CA LEU A 165 -15.48 -25.58 14.88
C LEU A 165 -15.93 -26.35 16.15
N LEU A 166 -17.23 -26.40 16.43
CA LEU A 166 -17.78 -27.12 17.58
C LEU A 166 -17.69 -28.64 17.39
N ASP A 167 -17.86 -29.11 16.16
CA ASP A 167 -17.80 -30.52 15.79
C ASP A 167 -16.36 -31.03 15.61
N GLY A 168 -15.36 -30.15 15.72
CA GLY A 168 -13.94 -30.50 15.59
C GLY A 168 -13.50 -30.75 14.13
N ASN A 169 -14.28 -30.28 13.16
CA ASN A 169 -13.96 -30.41 11.74
C ASN A 169 -12.78 -29.51 11.34
N ALA A 170 -12.05 -29.92 10.31
CA ALA A 170 -10.96 -29.13 9.77
C ALA A 170 -11.49 -27.82 9.13
N LEU A 171 -10.87 -26.70 9.49
CA LEU A 171 -11.26 -25.37 9.01
C LEU A 171 -10.36 -24.90 7.85
N PRO A 172 -10.86 -24.06 6.93
CA PRO A 172 -10.03 -23.48 5.89
C PRO A 172 -8.92 -22.59 6.46
N GLY A 173 -7.79 -22.56 5.76
CA GLY A 173 -6.63 -21.74 6.13
C GLY A 173 -6.86 -20.25 5.91
N VAL A 174 -6.25 -19.40 6.74
CA VAL A 174 -6.25 -17.94 6.56
C VAL A 174 -5.11 -17.53 5.63
N SER A 175 -5.28 -16.43 4.89
CA SER A 175 -4.29 -15.97 3.90
C SER A 175 -2.91 -15.76 4.53
N GLU A 176 -1.87 -16.30 3.92
CA GLU A 176 -0.50 -16.26 4.46
C GLU A 176 0.06 -14.84 4.58
N LEU A 177 0.92 -14.64 5.59
CA LEU A 177 1.65 -13.38 5.75
C LEU A 177 2.77 -13.33 4.72
N LEU A 178 2.75 -12.32 3.85
CA LEU A 178 3.88 -11.98 3.01
C LEU A 178 4.92 -11.29 3.90
N LYS A 179 6.05 -11.96 4.14
CA LYS A 179 7.08 -11.51 5.10
C LYS A 179 8.14 -10.61 4.47
N ASP A 180 8.29 -10.68 3.16
CA ASP A 180 9.32 -9.95 2.41
C ASP A 180 8.76 -9.37 1.10
N ALA A 181 9.53 -8.45 0.52
CA ALA A 181 9.13 -7.72 -0.68
C ALA A 181 9.05 -8.62 -1.91
N ARG A 182 9.81 -9.72 -1.94
CA ARG A 182 9.84 -10.69 -3.04
C ARG A 182 8.55 -11.51 -3.06
N ALA A 183 8.11 -12.00 -1.91
CA ALA A 183 6.84 -12.71 -1.77
C ALA A 183 5.67 -11.82 -2.19
N LEU A 184 5.69 -10.54 -1.79
CA LEU A 184 4.69 -9.58 -2.27
C LEU A 184 4.75 -9.39 -3.78
N ALA A 185 5.94 -9.19 -4.37
CA ALA A 185 6.08 -9.02 -5.82
C ALA A 185 5.57 -10.26 -6.60
N LEU A 186 5.91 -11.47 -6.14
CA LEU A 186 5.42 -12.72 -6.73
C LEU A 186 3.88 -12.81 -6.64
N SER A 187 3.30 -12.45 -5.50
CA SER A 187 1.84 -12.46 -5.31
C SER A 187 1.08 -11.49 -6.22
N LEU A 188 1.75 -10.45 -6.72
CA LEU A 188 1.21 -9.44 -7.63
C LEU A 188 1.49 -9.74 -9.12
N GLY A 189 2.08 -10.90 -9.43
CA GLY A 189 2.38 -11.30 -10.80
C GLY A 189 3.79 -10.95 -11.28
N GLY A 190 4.73 -10.67 -10.37
CA GLY A 190 6.16 -10.50 -10.67
C GLY A 190 6.46 -9.27 -11.51
N GLU A 191 6.33 -9.39 -12.84
CA GLU A 191 6.65 -8.36 -13.85
C GLU A 191 5.75 -7.12 -13.77
N ALA A 192 4.51 -7.27 -13.30
CA ALA A 192 3.57 -6.16 -13.09
C ALA A 192 3.77 -5.41 -11.75
N SER A 193 4.80 -5.77 -10.98
CA SER A 193 5.01 -5.19 -9.65
C SER A 193 5.45 -3.74 -9.72
N PRO A 194 4.98 -2.88 -8.79
CA PRO A 194 5.45 -1.50 -8.71
C PRO A 194 6.97 -1.40 -8.59
N SER A 195 7.58 -0.46 -9.31
CA SER A 195 9.04 -0.30 -9.36
C SER A 195 9.70 -0.12 -7.99
N TRP A 196 8.99 0.44 -7.01
CA TRP A 196 9.50 0.58 -5.64
C TRP A 196 9.65 -0.77 -4.93
N LEU A 197 8.74 -1.72 -5.22
CA LEU A 197 8.72 -3.04 -4.62
C LEU A 197 9.83 -3.92 -5.21
N VAL A 198 10.04 -3.83 -6.53
CA VAL A 198 11.15 -4.49 -7.21
C VAL A 198 12.50 -4.04 -6.63
N LYS A 199 12.67 -2.73 -6.44
CA LYS A 199 13.88 -2.18 -5.81
C LYS A 199 14.07 -2.65 -4.38
N LEU A 200 12.98 -2.70 -3.60
CA LEU A 200 13.03 -3.17 -2.22
C LEU A 200 13.41 -4.65 -2.14
N ALA A 201 12.88 -5.50 -3.02
CA ALA A 201 13.22 -6.91 -3.11
C ALA A 201 14.71 -7.11 -3.44
N GLN A 202 15.24 -6.35 -4.40
CA GLN A 202 16.67 -6.38 -4.75
C GLN A 202 17.58 -5.93 -3.60
N SER A 203 17.16 -4.94 -2.81
CA SER A 203 17.93 -4.46 -1.66
C SER A 203 17.92 -5.41 -0.45
N GLN A 204 17.05 -6.43 -0.43
CA GLN A 204 17.03 -7.44 0.63
C GLN A 204 17.95 -8.63 0.36
N GLU A 205 18.48 -8.76 -0.87
CA GLU A 205 19.43 -9.82 -1.27
C GLU A 205 20.91 -9.39 -1.13
N ALA A 206 21.17 -8.09 -0.90
CA ALA A 206 22.51 -7.50 -0.74
C ALA A 206 22.86 -7.27 0.73
#